data_AF-A0A920GHU1-F1
#
_entry.id   AF-A0A920GHU1-F1
#
_cell.length_a   1.000
_cell.length_b   1.000
_cell.length_c   1.000
_cell.angle_alpha   90.00
_cell.angle_beta   90.00
_cell.angle_gamma   90.00
#
_symmetry.space_group_name_H-M   'P 1'
#
loop_
_entity.id
_entity.type
_entity.pdbx_description
1 polymer ?
#
loop_
_entity_poly.entity_id
_entity_poly.type
_entity_poly.pdbx_seq_one_letter_code
_entity_poly.pdbx_strand_id
1 'polypeptide(L)'
;MANLKEIRSRIASVSSTMQITSAMKMVSAAKLKKHKTAITAMRPYADTLTELLQNSVVQIEDASGSVFATERPVEKYFWLRLPPIVDSVEGLILASSKR
;
A
#
# COMPACT_ATOMS: atom_id res chain seq x y z
N MET A 1 37.74 -8.81 33.84
CA MET A 1 36.31 -8.75 34.25
C MET A 1 35.53 -7.88 33.25
N ALA A 2 35.04 -8.48 32.16
CA ALA A 2 34.26 -7.79 31.12
C ALA A 2 32.86 -8.40 30.88
N ASN A 3 32.66 -9.66 31.31
CA ASN A 3 31.51 -10.48 30.93
C ASN A 3 30.15 -9.92 31.41
N LEU A 4 30.01 -9.52 32.68
CA LEU A 4 28.73 -9.02 33.21
C LEU A 4 28.32 -7.63 32.67
N LYS A 5 29.29 -6.76 32.37
CA LYS A 5 29.02 -5.41 31.84
C LYS A 5 28.53 -5.48 30.39
N GLU A 6 29.12 -6.38 29.61
CA GLU A 6 28.78 -6.59 28.20
C GLU A 6 27.40 -7.23 28.04
N ILE A 7 27.07 -8.23 28.87
CA ILE A 7 25.73 -8.83 28.92
C ILE A 7 24.67 -7.77 29.28
N ARG A 8 24.92 -6.93 30.29
CA ARG A 8 23.99 -5.85 30.67
C ARG A 8 23.78 -4.83 29.54
N SER A 9 24.84 -4.49 28.80
CA SER A 9 24.75 -3.61 27.63
C SER A 9 23.92 -4.22 26.50
N ARG A 10 24.10 -5.51 26.21
CA ARG A 10 23.27 -6.24 25.24
C ARG A 10 21.80 -6.28 25.64
N ILE A 11 21.49 -6.56 26.90
CA ILE A 11 20.11 -6.56 27.40
C ILE A 11 19.46 -5.19 27.19
N ALA A 12 20.16 -4.10 27.49
CA ALA A 12 19.67 -2.75 27.25
C ALA A 12 19.41 -2.48 25.76
N SER A 13 20.33 -2.90 24.87
CA SER A 13 20.20 -2.73 23.41
C SER A 13 19.05 -3.55 22.81
N VAL A 14 18.83 -4.78 23.28
CA VAL A 14 17.71 -5.62 22.83
C VAL A 14 16.38 -5.06 23.34
N SER A 15 16.35 -4.60 24.60
CA SER A 15 15.17 -3.95 25.18
C SER A 15 14.75 -2.70 24.41
N SER A 16 15.71 -1.81 24.07
CA SER A 16 15.41 -0.62 23.27
C SER A 16 14.95 -0.97 21.85
N THR A 17 15.59 -1.93 21.20
CA THR A 17 15.18 -2.41 19.86
C THR A 17 13.78 -3.02 19.89
N MET A 18 13.43 -3.76 20.95
CA MET A 18 12.09 -4.33 21.14
C MET A 18 11.02 -3.24 21.29
N GLN A 19 11.31 -2.17 22.03
CA GLN A 19 10.40 -1.01 22.17
C GLN A 19 10.21 -0.25 20.86
N ILE A 20 11.29 -0.06 20.09
CA ILE A 20 11.23 0.59 18.77
C ILE A 20 10.36 -0.23 17.81
N THR A 21 10.59 -1.55 17.76
CA THR A 21 9.82 -2.43 16.86
C THR A 21 8.37 -2.59 17.29
N SER A 22 8.04 -2.60 18.59
CA SER A 22 6.66 -2.65 19.07
C SER A 22 5.91 -1.37 18.73
N ALA A 23 6.54 -0.21 18.91
CA ALA A 23 6.00 1.08 18.49
C ALA A 23 5.79 1.12 16.96
N MET A 24 6.78 0.68 16.18
CA MET A 24 6.68 0.63 14.72
C MET A 24 5.55 -0.27 14.23
N LYS A 25 5.35 -1.45 14.84
CA LYS A 25 4.20 -2.33 14.52
C LYS A 25 2.87 -1.60 14.69
N MET A 26 2.74 -0.80 15.75
CA MET A 26 1.54 -0.01 16.01
C MET A 26 1.37 1.14 15.02
N VAL A 27 2.47 1.81 14.64
CA VAL A 27 2.47 2.88 13.63
C VAL A 27 2.06 2.34 12.25
N SER A 28 2.63 1.21 11.83
CA SER A 28 2.26 0.55 10.58
C SER A 28 0.80 0.11 10.56
N ALA A 29 0.30 -0.46 11.67
CA ALA A 29 -1.11 -0.79 11.81
C ALA A 29 -2.02 0.44 11.69
N ALA A 30 -1.63 1.57 12.28
CA ALA A 30 -2.36 2.83 12.17
C ALA A 30 -2.36 3.39 10.74
N LYS A 31 -1.21 3.35 10.04
CA LYS A 31 -1.11 3.73 8.62
C LYS A 31 -2.04 2.85 7.76
N LEU A 32 -2.00 1.53 7.92
CA LEU A 32 -2.86 0.60 7.18
C LEU A 32 -4.34 0.89 7.44
N LYS A 33 -4.72 1.14 8.69
CA LYS A 33 -6.09 1.51 9.05
C LYS A 33 -6.53 2.80 8.36
N LYS A 34 -5.69 3.84 8.33
CA LYS A 34 -5.96 5.11 7.63
C LYS A 34 -6.20 4.90 6.13
N HIS A 35 -5.34 4.12 5.47
CA HIS A 35 -5.51 3.84 4.04
C HIS A 35 -6.78 3.02 3.78
N LYS A 36 -7.07 2.02 4.61
CA LYS A 36 -8.31 1.23 4.51
C LYS A 36 -9.56 2.10 4.67
N THR A 37 -9.58 3.04 5.61
CA THR A 37 -10.71 3.97 5.77
C THR A 37 -10.88 4.89 4.56
N ALA A 38 -9.78 5.37 3.96
CA ALA A 38 -9.84 6.18 2.75
C ALA A 38 -10.40 5.39 1.55
N ILE A 39 -9.97 4.13 1.38
CA ILE A 39 -10.50 3.25 0.33
C ILE A 39 -12.00 3.01 0.50
N THR A 40 -12.45 2.72 1.73
CA THR A 40 -13.88 2.51 1.99
C THR A 40 -14.69 3.77 1.70
N ALA A 41 -14.16 4.97 1.99
CA ALA A 41 -14.81 6.23 1.67
C ALA A 41 -14.89 6.51 0.15
N MET A 42 -13.97 5.96 -0.65
CA MET A 42 -14.00 6.09 -2.11
C MET A 42 -14.97 5.14 -2.81
N ARG A 43 -15.45 4.07 -2.15
CA ARG A 43 -16.38 3.09 -2.74
C ARG A 43 -17.63 3.72 -3.38
N PRO A 44 -18.43 4.57 -2.69
CA PRO A 44 -19.64 5.13 -3.28
C PRO A 44 -19.34 6.02 -4.51
N TYR A 45 -18.17 6.65 -4.57
CA TYR A 45 -17.75 7.40 -5.75
C TYR A 45 -17.46 6.47 -6.93
N ALA A 46 -16.77 5.35 -6.70
CA ALA A 46 -16.52 4.36 -7.76
C ALA A 46 -17.82 3.74 -8.30
N ASP A 47 -18.78 3.46 -7.41
CA ASP A 47 -20.08 2.87 -7.78
C ASP A 47 -20.88 3.85 -8.65
N THR A 48 -21.04 5.10 -8.21
CA THR A 48 -21.75 6.14 -8.97
C THR A 48 -21.06 6.50 -10.29
N LEU A 49 -19.72 6.52 -10.32
CA LEU A 49 -18.98 6.71 -11.56
C LEU A 49 -19.23 5.58 -12.55
N THR A 50 -19.25 4.33 -12.08
CA THR A 50 -19.52 3.17 -12.94
C THR A 50 -20.94 3.22 -13.50
N GLU A 51 -21.92 3.60 -12.68
CA GLU A 51 -23.31 3.80 -13.10
C GLU A 51 -23.43 4.90 -14.16
N LEU A 52 -22.79 6.06 -13.95
CA LEU A 52 -22.77 7.15 -14.92
C LEU A 52 -22.09 6.74 -16.23
N LEU A 53 -20.98 6.01 -16.17
CA LEU A 53 -20.28 5.51 -17.35
C LEU A 53 -21.15 4.49 -18.11
N GLN A 54 -21.83 3.58 -17.43
CA GLN A 54 -22.76 2.64 -18.07
C GLN A 54 -23.90 3.38 -18.79
N ASN A 55 -24.52 4.35 -18.13
CA ASN A 55 -25.58 5.16 -18.73
C ASN A 55 -25.08 6.00 -19.91
N SER A 56 -23.87 6.56 -19.81
CA SER A 56 -23.29 7.42 -20.86
C SER A 56 -22.78 6.62 -22.06
N VAL A 57 -22.21 5.43 -21.84
CA VAL A 57 -21.74 4.55 -22.94
C VAL A 57 -22.91 4.12 -23.82
N VAL A 58 -24.06 3.78 -23.21
CA VAL A 58 -25.30 3.46 -23.96
C VAL A 58 -25.75 4.65 -24.82
N GLN A 59 -25.59 5.89 -24.34
CA GLN A 59 -25.93 7.09 -25.13
C GLN A 59 -24.91 7.42 -26.23
N ILE A 60 -23.64 7.04 -26.05
CA ILE A 60 -22.55 7.33 -26.99
C ILE A 60 -22.52 6.33 -28.16
N GLU A 61 -23.03 5.10 -27.99
CA GLU A 61 -23.22 4.16 -29.10
C GLU A 61 -24.13 4.74 -30.21
N ASP A 62 -25.09 5.60 -29.86
CA ASP A 62 -25.98 6.28 -30.81
C ASP A 62 -25.39 7.54 -31.45
N ALA A 63 -24.35 8.14 -30.86
CA ALA A 63 -23.78 9.41 -31.28
C ALA A 63 -22.26 9.31 -31.46
N SER A 64 -21.83 8.72 -32.58
CA SER A 64 -20.44 8.77 -33.10
C SER A 64 -19.36 8.55 -32.01
N GLY A 65 -19.09 7.27 -31.74
CA GLY A 65 -18.30 6.77 -30.62
C GLY A 65 -17.03 7.57 -30.25
N SER A 66 -16.82 7.73 -28.95
CA SER A 66 -15.63 8.32 -28.33
C SER A 66 -14.33 7.68 -28.85
N VAL A 67 -13.32 8.53 -29.09
CA VAL A 67 -11.95 8.19 -29.54
C VAL A 67 -11.27 7.13 -28.65
N PHE A 68 -11.71 6.99 -27.39
CA PHE A 68 -11.19 6.02 -26.41
C PHE A 68 -11.98 4.70 -26.35
N ALA A 69 -13.17 4.65 -26.94
CA ALA A 69 -14.03 3.47 -26.97
C ALA A 69 -13.80 2.58 -28.22
N THR A 70 -13.09 3.10 -29.23
CA THR A 70 -12.73 2.33 -30.44
C THR A 70 -11.54 1.41 -30.15
N GLU A 71 -11.69 0.11 -30.44
CA GLU A 71 -10.58 -0.85 -30.39
C GLU A 71 -9.57 -0.53 -31.50
N ARG A 72 -8.30 -0.32 -31.13
CA ARG A 72 -7.21 0.01 -32.06
C ARG A 72 -6.18 -1.11 -32.11
N PRO A 73 -5.51 -1.33 -33.26
CA PRO A 73 -4.43 -2.28 -33.35
C PRO A 73 -3.30 -1.92 -32.39
N VAL A 74 -2.83 -2.91 -31.62
CA VAL A 74 -1.87 -2.70 -30.54
C VAL A 74 -0.44 -2.68 -31.08
N GLU A 75 0.16 -1.49 -31.20
CA GLU A 75 1.56 -1.33 -31.64
C GLU A 75 2.58 -1.36 -30.49
N LYS A 76 2.21 -0.86 -29.29
CA LYS A 76 3.12 -0.74 -28.13
C LYS A 76 2.39 -0.96 -26.81
N TYR A 77 3.00 -1.73 -25.92
CA TYR A 77 2.52 -1.93 -24.55
C TYR A 77 3.16 -0.92 -23.59
N PHE A 78 2.36 -0.30 -22.74
CA PHE A 78 2.84 0.51 -21.63
C PHE A 78 2.55 -0.21 -20.31
N TRP A 79 3.61 -0.61 -19.61
CA TRP A 79 3.51 -1.25 -18.31
C TRP A 79 3.64 -0.20 -17.21
N LEU A 80 2.57 0.00 -16.43
CA LEU A 80 2.65 0.82 -15.22
C LEU A 80 2.93 -0.08 -14.01
N ARG A 81 4.12 0.03 -13.43
CA ARG A 81 4.47 -0.63 -12.17
C ARG A 81 4.30 0.35 -11.02
N LEU A 82 3.39 0.04 -10.09
CA LEU A 82 3.30 0.73 -8.81
C LEU A 82 4.28 0.09 -7.80
N PRO A 83 5.32 0.82 -7.34
CA PRO A 83 6.23 0.32 -6.32
C PRO A 83 5.54 0.25 -4.94
N PRO A 84 5.95 -0.68 -4.07
CA PRO A 84 5.36 -0.82 -2.74
C PRO A 84 5.78 0.33 -1.82
N ILE A 85 4.88 0.77 -0.95
CA ILE A 85 5.08 1.91 -0.01
C ILE A 85 5.84 1.46 1.26
N VAL A 86 6.64 0.39 1.19
CA VAL A 86 7.38 -0.10 2.36
C VAL A 86 8.62 0.76 2.58
N ASP A 87 8.64 1.51 3.68
CA ASP A 87 9.87 2.10 4.20
C ASP A 87 10.81 0.95 4.60
N SER A 88 12.11 1.08 4.29
CA SER A 88 13.19 0.09 4.51
C SER A 88 13.20 -0.59 5.91
N VAL A 89 12.50 0.00 6.88
CA VAL A 89 12.43 -0.43 8.28
C VAL A 89 11.45 -1.59 8.53
N GLU A 90 10.40 -1.78 7.72
CA GLU A 90 9.51 -2.96 7.84
C GLU A 90 10.20 -4.26 7.40
N GLY A 91 11.10 -4.19 6.41
CA GLY A 91 11.95 -5.31 6.02
C GLY A 91 12.86 -5.79 7.15
N LEU A 92 13.35 -4.86 7.99
CA LEU A 92 14.16 -5.15 9.17
C LEU A 92 13.36 -5.83 10.30
N ILE A 93 12.09 -5.45 10.51
CA ILE A 93 11.21 -6.07 11.51
C ILE A 93 10.87 -7.52 11.10
N LEU A 94 10.61 -7.77 9.82
CA LEU A 94 10.35 -9.12 9.29
C LEU A 94 11.62 -10.00 9.26
N ALA A 95 12.79 -9.43 8.99
CA ALA A 95 14.07 -10.16 9.00
C ALA A 95 14.51 -10.57 10.42
N SER A 96 14.17 -9.79 11.45
CA SER A 96 14.45 -10.11 12.86
C SER A 96 13.54 -11.22 13.40
N SER A 97 12.28 -11.31 12.96
CA SER A 97 11.33 -12.33 13.40
C SER A 97 11.57 -13.73 12.81
N LYS A 98 12.51 -13.88 11.86
CA LYS A 98 12.81 -15.13 11.15
C LYS A 98 14.18 -15.74 11.52
N ARG A 99 14.85 -15.23 12.56
CA ARG A 99 16.06 -15.82 13.14
C ARG A 99 15.79 -16.32 14.56
#